data_AF-A0A524MR59-F1
#
_entry.id   AF-A0A524MR59-F1
#
_cell.length_a   1.000
_cell.length_b   1.000
_cell.length_c   1.000
_cell.angle_alpha   90.00
_cell.angle_beta   90.00
_cell.angle_gamma   90.00
#
_symmetry.space_group_name_H-M   'P 1'
#
loop_
_entity.id
_entity.type
_entity.pdbx_description
1 polymer ?
#
loop_
_entity_poly.entity_id
_entity_poly.type
_entity_poly.pdbx_seq_one_letter_code
_entity_poly.pdbx_strand_id
1 'polypeptide(L)' 'MNIVKDMLKAGKAAIGTTASVKSPVDLLADSGFDFILFDTQHSPVEIKELQYPLQAMKGKKA' A
#
# COMPACT_ATOMS: atom_id res chain seq x y z
N MET A 1 -9.04 -10.19 6.52
CA MET A 1 -8.82 -10.79 5.19
C MET A 1 -7.67 -10.04 4.53
N ASN A 2 -6.74 -10.73 3.84
CA ASN A 2 -5.61 -10.07 3.16
C ASN A 2 -5.74 -10.38 1.66
N ILE A 3 -6.27 -9.42 0.92
CA ILE A 3 -6.65 -9.59 -0.49
C ILE A 3 -5.44 -9.96 -1.35
N VAL A 4 -4.29 -9.31 -1.14
CA VAL A 4 -3.05 -9.60 -1.86
C VAL A 4 -2.62 -11.05 -1.66
N LYS A 5 -2.61 -11.51 -0.40
CA LYS A 5 -2.26 -12.91 -0.07
C LYS A 5 -3.21 -13.90 -0.74
N ASP A 6 -4.50 -13.60 -0.76
CA ASP A 6 -5.52 -14.47 -1.35
C ASP A 6 -5.40 -14.50 -2.89
N MET A 7 -5.12 -13.36 -3.54
CA MET A 7 -4.86 -13.27 -4.98
C MET A 7 -3.62 -14.07 -5.40
N LEU A 8 -2.51 -13.90 -4.68
CA LEU A 8 -1.26 -14.60 -4.97
C LEU A 8 -1.42 -16.13 -4.82
N LYS A 9 -2.13 -16.58 -3.78
CA LYS A 9 -2.44 -18.01 -3.60
C LYS A 9 -3.31 -18.58 -4.72
N ALA A 10 -4.18 -17.76 -5.30
CA ALA A 10 -5.02 -18.15 -6.43
C ALA A 10 -4.29 -18.06 -7.79
N GLY A 11 -2.99 -17.73 -7.82
CA GLY A 11 -2.22 -17.57 -9.05
C GLY A 11 -2.61 -16.33 -9.87
N LYS A 12 -3.28 -15.35 -9.25
CA LYS A 12 -3.68 -14.10 -9.91
C LYS A 12 -2.55 -13.07 -9.83
N ALA A 13 -2.44 -12.24 -10.86
CA ALA A 13 -1.60 -11.04 -10.80
C ALA A 13 -2.19 -10.05 -9.78
N ALA A 14 -1.31 -9.47 -8.94
CA ALA A 14 -1.64 -8.34 -8.06
C ALA A 14 -0.88 -7.12 -8.57
N ILE A 15 -1.58 -6.03 -8.87
CA ILE A 15 -1.00 -4.82 -9.44
C ILE A 15 -0.92 -3.74 -8.38
N GLY A 16 0.27 -3.23 -8.10
CA GLY A 16 0.50 -2.23 -7.08
C GLY A 16 1.28 -1.02 -7.58
N THR A 17 1.41 -0.04 -6.69
CA THR A 17 2.24 1.16 -6.89
C THR A 17 3.16 1.39 -5.69
N THR A 18 4.16 2.25 -5.83
CA THR A 18 5.00 2.71 -4.72
C THR A 18 4.47 4.03 -4.17
N ALA A 19 4.65 4.25 -2.87
CA ALA A 19 4.35 5.52 -2.22
C ALA A 19 5.35 5.82 -1.11
N SER A 20 5.48 7.10 -0.77
CA SER A 20 6.24 7.58 0.39
C SER A 20 5.32 8.32 1.36
N VAL A 21 5.82 8.68 2.53
CA VAL A 21 5.05 9.39 3.59
C VAL A 21 4.51 10.75 3.16
N LYS A 22 5.04 11.33 2.07
CA LYS A 22 4.56 12.59 1.47
C LYS A 22 3.65 12.39 0.26
N SER A 23 3.41 11.15 -0.17
CA SER A 23 2.53 10.84 -1.29
C SER A 23 1.05 11.05 -0.93
N PRO A 24 0.16 11.31 -1.90
CA PRO A 24 -1.28 11.39 -1.66
C PRO A 24 -1.87 9.97 -1.49
N VAL A 25 -1.51 9.28 -0.40
CA VAL A 25 -1.86 7.87 -0.16
C VAL A 25 -3.36 7.64 -0.13
N ASP A 26 -4.13 8.58 0.43
CA ASP A 26 -5.59 8.56 0.45
C ASP A 26 -6.16 8.36 -0.97
N LEU A 27 -5.68 9.16 -1.94
CA LEU A 27 -6.09 9.06 -3.34
C LEU A 27 -5.61 7.75 -3.98
N LEU A 28 -4.34 7.40 -3.77
CA LEU A 28 -3.73 6.20 -4.36
C LEU A 28 -4.44 4.91 -3.92
N ALA A 29 -4.86 4.85 -2.66
CA ALA A 29 -5.49 3.67 -2.09
C ALA A 29 -6.89 3.38 -2.66
N ASP A 30 -7.54 4.36 -3.28
CA ASP A 30 -8.80 4.21 -4.02
C ASP A 30 -8.62 4.23 -5.55
N SER A 31 -7.39 4.33 -6.05
CA SER A 31 -7.09 4.42 -7.49
C SER A 31 -7.12 3.07 -8.24
N GLY A 32 -7.62 2.02 -7.60
CA GLY A 32 -7.81 0.70 -8.22
C GLY A 32 -6.62 -0.27 -8.09
N PHE A 33 -5.51 0.16 -7.49
CA PHE A 33 -4.39 -0.74 -7.13
C PHE A 33 -4.83 -1.82 -6.13
N ASP A 34 -4.15 -2.95 -6.15
CA ASP A 34 -4.37 -4.06 -5.22
C ASP A 34 -3.48 -3.96 -3.97
N PHE A 35 -2.37 -3.21 -4.05
CA PHE A 35 -1.51 -2.89 -2.91
C PHE A 35 -0.69 -1.62 -3.14
N ILE A 36 -0.20 -1.04 -2.04
CA ILE A 36 0.79 0.03 -2.05
C ILE A 36 2.06 -0.47 -1.33
N LEU A 37 3.22 -0.31 -1.97
CA LEU A 37 4.52 -0.61 -1.37
C LEU A 37 5.12 0.65 -0.75
N PHE A 38 5.33 0.63 0.57
CA PHE A 38 6.16 1.60 1.29
C PHE A 38 7.57 1.04 1.41
N ASP A 39 8.52 1.65 0.70
CA ASP A 39 9.90 1.21 0.69
C ASP A 39 10.67 1.80 1.88
N THR A 40 10.94 1.00 2.90
CA THR A 40 11.77 1.39 4.06
C THR A 40 13.24 1.00 3.89
N GLN A 41 13.63 0.44 2.74
CA GLN A 41 14.99 -0.08 2.51
C GLN A 41 15.82 0.85 1.63
N HIS A 42 15.22 1.46 0.61
CA HIS A 42 15.88 2.44 -0.25
C HIS A 42 15.35 3.87 -0.11
N SER A 43 14.32 4.09 0.72
CA SER A 43 13.89 5.44 1.08
C SER A 43 14.27 5.79 2.52
N PRO A 44 14.53 7.08 2.82
CA PRO A 44 14.76 7.55 4.19
C PRO A 44 13.43 7.66 4.95
N VAL A 45 12.74 6.52 5.12
CA VAL A 45 11.45 6.41 5.80
C VAL A 45 11.56 5.34 6.88
N GLU A 46 11.40 5.76 8.12
CA GLU A 46 11.38 4.87 9.28
C GLU A 46 9.99 4.26 9.48
N ILE A 47 9.93 3.06 10.07
CA ILE A 47 8.67 2.33 10.31
C ILE A 47 7.65 3.19 11.08
N LYS A 48 8.12 3.99 12.05
CA LYS A 48 7.26 4.90 12.85
C LYS A 48 6.53 5.95 12.01
N GLU A 49 7.10 6.34 10.88
CA GLU A 49 6.53 7.36 9.99
C GLU A 49 5.40 6.80 9.12
N LEU A 50 5.29 5.46 9.03
CA LEU A 50 4.24 4.79 8.28
C LEU A 50 2.87 4.82 8.95
N GLN A 51 2.76 5.28 10.21
CA GLN A 51 1.49 5.33 10.91
C GLN A 51 0.42 6.15 10.14
N TYR A 52 0.77 7.34 9.68
CA TYR A 52 -0.14 8.21 8.93
C TYR A 52 -0.61 7.61 7.59
N PRO A 53 0.29 7.17 6.69
CA PRO A 53 -0.16 6.59 5.43
C PRO A 53 -0.95 5.29 5.63
N LEU A 54 -0.61 4.46 6.62
CA LEU A 54 -1.41 3.27 6.95
C LEU A 54 -2.82 3.63 7.45
N GLN A 55 -2.96 4.70 8.23
CA GLN A 55 -4.28 5.20 8.64
C GLN A 55 -5.08 5.73 7.44
N ALA A 56 -4.43 6.42 6.50
CA ALA A 56 -5.06 6.93 5.28
C ALA A 56 -5.60 5.81 4.37
N MET A 57 -5.04 4.60 4.44
CA MET A 57 -5.51 3.41 3.69
C MET A 57 -6.71 2.70 4.36
N LYS A 58 -7.07 3.05 5.59
CA LYS A 58 -8.10 2.32 6.33
C LYS A 58 -9.46 2.43 5.64
N GLY A 59 -10.05 1.28 5.29
CA GLY A 59 -11.36 1.19 4.63
C GLY A 59 -11.31 1.36 3.11
N LYS A 60 -10.11 1.48 2.54
CA LYS A 60 -9.88 1.59 1.09
C LYS A 60 -9.54 0.23 0.49
N LYS A 61 -9.44 0.18 -0.85
CA LYS A 61 -9.23 -1.08 -1.57
C LYS A 61 -7.81 -1.64 -1.36
N ALA A 62 -6.79 -0.79 -1.49
CA ALA A 62 -5.37 -1.18 -1.40
C ALA A 62 -4.84 -1.20 0.04
#